data_AF-X1AIY2-F1
#
_entry.id   AF-X1AIY2-F1
#
_cell.length_a   1.000
_cell.length_b   1.000
_cell.length_c   1.000
_cell.angle_alpha   90.00
_cell.angle_beta   90.00
_cell.angle_gamma   90.00
#
_symmetry.space_group_name_H-M   'P 1'
#
loop_
_entity.id
_entity.type
_entity.pdbx_description
1 polymer ?
#
loop_
_entity_poly.entity_id
_entity_poly.type
_entity_poly.pdbx_seq_one_letter_code
_entity_poly.pdbx_strand_id
1 'polypeptide(L)' 'MHGPEGLYCSCYSENELKKIAVLIKKNLKKNIENYVYFNNDAEGYAVENAKTLIKMVL' A
#
# COMPACT_ATOMS: atom_id res chain seq x y z
N MET A 1 -5.62 -1.23 5.19
CA MET A 1 -5.50 -2.21 4.10
C MET A 1 -5.33 -3.58 4.71
N HIS A 2 -6.24 -4.52 4.47
CA HIS A 2 -6.36 -5.78 5.22
C HIS A 2 -5.94 -7.01 4.41
N GLY A 3 -5.27 -6.84 3.26
CA GLY A 3 -4.90 -7.95 2.40
C GLY A 3 -6.02 -8.25 1.37
N PRO A 4 -5.68 -8.49 0.10
CA PRO A 4 -6.67 -8.60 -0.98
C PRO A 4 -7.40 -9.95 -1.04
N GLU A 5 -6.81 -11.03 -0.53
CA GLU A 5 -7.31 -12.40 -0.68
C GLU A 5 -7.78 -13.01 0.64
N GLY A 6 -7.06 -12.74 1.72
CA GLY A 6 -7.35 -13.24 3.06
C GLY A 6 -7.39 -12.10 4.06
N LEU A 7 -8.43 -12.08 4.91
CA LEU A 7 -8.61 -11.02 5.89
C LEU A 7 -7.45 -11.01 6.88
N TYR A 8 -6.65 -9.95 6.76
CA TYR A 8 -5.41 -9.68 7.48
C TYR A 8 -4.24 -10.63 7.19
N CYS A 9 -4.37 -11.55 6.23
CA CYS A 9 -3.42 -12.65 6.02
C CYS A 9 -2.96 -12.88 4.59
N SER A 10 -3.04 -11.87 3.73
CA SER A 10 -2.48 -11.94 2.37
C SER A 10 -1.65 -10.71 2.03
N CYS A 11 -0.57 -10.91 1.29
CA CYS A 11 0.27 -9.84 0.76
C CYS A 11 -0.39 -9.15 -0.45
N TYR A 12 -0.11 -7.86 -0.67
CA TYR A 12 -0.54 -7.22 -1.91
C TYR A 12 0.49 -7.52 -3.01
N SER A 13 0.00 -7.76 -4.22
CA SER A 13 0.88 -7.82 -5.38
C SER A 13 1.46 -6.45 -5.71
N GLU A 14 2.61 -6.42 -6.39
CA GLU A 14 3.20 -5.16 -6.85
C GLU A 14 2.26 -4.36 -7.76
N ASN A 15 1.44 -5.05 -8.58
CA ASN A 15 0.48 -4.40 -9.46
C ASN A 15 -0.62 -3.66 -8.68
N GLU A 16 -1.08 -4.23 -7.56
CA GLU A 16 -2.05 -3.58 -6.68
C GLU A 16 -1.44 -2.38 -5.97
N LEU A 17 -0.23 -2.54 -5.43
CA LEU A 17 0.51 -1.43 -4.80
C LEU A 17 0.81 -0.30 -5.79
N LYS A 18 1.10 -0.63 -7.05
CA LYS A 18 1.32 0.35 -8.12
C LYS A 18 0.08 1.19 -8.43
N LYS A 19 -1.12 0.58 -8.43
CA LYS A 19 -2.38 1.32 -8.59
C LYS A 19 -2.57 2.34 -7.46
N ILE A 20 -2.23 1.95 -6.23
CA ILE A 20 -2.29 2.83 -5.06
C ILE A 20 -1.25 3.95 -5.16
N ALA A 21 0.00 3.63 -5.55
CA ALA A 21 1.05 4.62 -5.76
C ALA A 21 0.66 5.67 -6.81
N VAL A 22 0.01 5.27 -7.90
CA VAL A 22 -0.52 6.20 -8.92
C VAL A 22 -1.55 7.15 -8.33
N LEU A 23 -2.48 6.66 -7.49
CA LEU A 23 -3.47 7.49 -6.81
C LEU A 23 -2.79 8.50 -5.87
N ILE A 24 -1.83 8.05 -5.07
CA ILE A 24 -1.07 8.92 -4.15
C ILE A 24 -0.36 10.02 -4.93
N LYS A 25 0.37 9.67 -6.01
CA LYS A 25 1.06 10.67 -6.85
C LYS A 25 0.09 11.68 -7.48
N LYS A 26 -1.13 11.25 -7.85
CA LYS A 26 -2.17 12.16 -8.37
C LYS A 26 -2.67 13.12 -7.29
N ASN A 27 -2.83 12.65 -6.05
CA ASN A 27 -3.24 13.49 -4.92
C ASN A 27 -2.13 14.48 -4.52
N LEU A 28 -0.86 14.05 -4.50
CA LEU A 28 0.28 14.92 -4.22
C LEU A 28 0.40 16.07 -5.23
N LYS A 29 0.13 15.83 -6.52
CA LYS A 29 0.07 16.90 -7.55
C LYS A 29 -1.01 17.96 -7.26
N LYS A 30 -1.98 17.66 -6.41
CA LYS A 30 -3.05 18.56 -5.98
C LYS A 30 -2.82 19.12 -4.58
N ASN A 31 -1.63 18.94 -4.00
CA ASN A 31 -1.32 19.28 -2.60
C ASN A 31 -2.26 18.62 -1.59
N ILE A 32 -2.75 17.41 -1.89
CA ILE A 32 -3.58 16.62 -0.98
C ILE A 32 -2.68 15.63 -0.25
N GLU A 33 -2.68 15.69 1.07
CA GLU A 33 -1.96 14.73 1.93
C GLU A 33 -2.60 13.34 1.89
N ASN A 34 -1.78 12.30 2.02
CA ASN A 34 -2.24 10.91 1.98
C ASN A 34 -1.70 10.16 3.20
N TYR A 35 -2.59 9.45 3.89
CA TYR A 35 -2.25 8.60 5.03
C TYR A 35 -2.64 7.17 4.68
N VAL A 36 -1.69 6.24 4.73
CA VAL A 36 -1.90 4.85 4.31
C VAL A 36 -1.49 3.91 5.45
N TYR A 37 -2.41 3.03 5.85
CA TYR A 37 -2.21 2.06 6.91
C TYR A 37 -2.42 0.64 6.37
N PHE A 38 -1.43 -0.22 6.56
CA PHE A 38 -1.54 -1.66 6.35
C PHE A 38 -1.84 -2.33 7.69
N ASN A 39 -2.73 -3.32 7.67
CA ASN A 39 -3.18 -4.08 8.84
C ASN A 39 -3.26 -5.58 8.51
N ASN A 40 -2.62 -6.01 7.42
CA ASN A 40 -2.43 -7.41 7.06
C ASN A 40 -1.15 -7.93 7.69
N ASP A 41 -1.12 -7.96 9.02
CA ASP A 41 0.10 -8.22 9.78
C ASP A 41 0.48 -9.69 9.87
N ALA A 42 -0.42 -10.62 9.48
CA ALA A 42 -0.06 -12.03 9.46
C ALA A 42 1.15 -12.24 8.55
N GLU A 43 2.10 -13.06 9.00
CA GLU A 43 3.36 -13.33 8.31
C GLU A 43 4.24 -12.08 8.04
N GLY A 44 3.90 -10.92 8.61
CA GLY A 44 4.65 -9.67 8.45
C GLY A 44 4.35 -8.90 7.17
N TYR A 45 3.29 -9.25 6.43
CA TYR A 45 3.00 -8.64 5.12
C TYR A 45 2.79 -7.13 5.19
N ALA A 46 2.19 -6.59 6.25
CA ALA A 46 1.97 -5.15 6.38
C ALA A 46 3.27 -4.33 6.23
N VAL A 47 4.36 -4.79 6.84
CA VAL A 47 5.67 -4.11 6.78
C VAL A 47 6.26 -4.19 5.38
N GLU A 48 6.18 -5.36 4.73
CA GLU A 48 6.66 -5.54 3.36
C GLU A 48 5.88 -4.65 2.38
N ASN A 49 4.56 -4.68 2.45
CA ASN A 49 3.69 -3.87 1.59
C ASN A 49 3.93 -2.37 1.79
N ALA A 50 4.12 -1.92 3.04
CA ALA A 50 4.45 -0.54 3.34
C ALA A 50 5.79 -0.12 2.71
N LYS A 51 6.85 -0.93 2.87
CA LYS A 51 8.17 -0.66 2.27
C LYS A 51 8.11 -0.63 0.74
N THR A 52 7.39 -1.57 0.13
CA THR A 52 7.22 -1.63 -1.32
C THR A 52 6.44 -0.41 -1.83
N LEU A 53 5.36 -0.02 -1.16
CA LEU A 53 4.60 1.18 -1.53
C LEU A 53 5.43 2.46 -1.40
N ILE A 54 6.23 2.60 -0.33
CA ILE A 54 7.14 3.74 -0.14
C ILE A 54 8.10 3.87 -1.33
N LYS A 55 8.73 2.76 -1.75
CA LYS A 55 9.64 2.73 -2.93
C LYS A 55 8.95 3.10 -4.25
N MET A 56 7.64 2.93 -4.34
CA MET A 56 6.87 3.29 -5.55
C MET A 56 6.43 4.76 -5.54
N VAL A 57 6.34 5.39 -4.36
CA VAL A 57 5.86 6.77 -4.19
C VAL A 57 7.01 7.77 -4.15
N LEU A 58 8.07 7.49 -3.38
CA LEU A 58 9.29 8.28 -3.27
C LEU A 58 10.22 8.00 -4.46
#